data_AF-A0A0G2AUW2-F1
#
_entry.id   AF-A0A0G2AUW2-F1
#
_cell.length_a   1.000
_cell.length_b   1.000
_cell.length_c   1.000
_cell.angle_alpha   90.00
_cell.angle_beta   90.00
_cell.angle_gamma   90.00
#
_symmetry.space_group_name_H-M   'P 1'
#
loop_
_entity.id
_entity.type
_entity.pdbx_description
1 polymer ?
#
loop_
_entity_poly.entity_id
_entity_poly.type
_entity_poly.pdbx_seq_one_letter_code
_entity_poly.pdbx_strand_id
1 'polypeptide(L)'
;MFGVIAGMGAIFSAFYLAPLFVFSFDAPTILTMISLLFTIFVGFFFAAATSNYLRLQTLISTEDATLISLYNLSRQIDPQKTKAVAQAIDEYMIAVLDYPILTYAPFVRREMAAVVDAVDRITCTEAQDVAILQILQQTKISLFSLNSEAAITTKRVVSPSHWVIIFLLAGSIIFLLFGLRDGGIVSSLLLASITTVILLILRLLNDVDNNVFLGKQLAFKSPQTVFEFIGKRPYVPEVAFFLNPSLSLETPYRVGVYKNPGKSYQKRIKIVQQKR
;
A
#
# COMPACT_ATOMS: atom_id res chain seq x y z
N MET A 1 -5.82 -9.49 -18.49
CA MET A 1 -5.44 -10.52 -19.49
C MET A 1 -5.39 -9.93 -20.90
N PHE A 2 -6.47 -9.32 -21.41
CA PHE A 2 -6.50 -8.70 -22.74
C PHE A 2 -5.39 -7.68 -23.03
N GLY A 3 -5.05 -6.80 -22.08
CA GLY A 3 -3.97 -5.82 -22.26
C GLY A 3 -2.55 -6.43 -22.38
N VAL A 4 -2.31 -7.59 -21.77
CA VAL A 4 -1.01 -8.29 -21.86
C VAL A 4 -0.87 -8.98 -23.22
N ILE A 5 -1.96 -9.59 -23.71
CA ILE A 5 -2.00 -10.26 -25.02
C ILE A 5 -1.84 -9.25 -26.16
N ALA A 6 -2.52 -8.10 -26.08
CA ALA A 6 -2.35 -7.01 -27.05
C ALA A 6 -0.92 -6.43 -27.04
N GLY A 7 -0.32 -6.30 -25.85
CA GLY A 7 1.07 -5.88 -25.70
C GLY A 7 2.07 -6.87 -26.30
N MET A 8 1.89 -8.17 -26.07
CA MET A 8 2.71 -9.22 -26.70
C MET A 8 2.62 -9.20 -28.22
N GLY A 9 1.42 -8.99 -28.77
CA GLY A 9 1.22 -8.86 -30.22
C GLY A 9 2.00 -7.69 -30.80
N ALA A 10 1.95 -6.52 -30.15
CA ALA A 10 2.70 -5.33 -30.58
C ALA A 10 4.23 -5.54 -30.50
N ILE A 11 4.73 -6.17 -29.43
CA ILE A 11 6.15 -6.51 -29.27
C ILE A 11 6.57 -7.49 -30.37
N PHE A 12 5.78 -8.53 -30.63
CA PHE A 12 6.05 -9.49 -31.70
C PHE A 12 6.10 -8.80 -33.07
N SER A 13 5.14 -7.93 -33.39
CA SER A 13 5.15 -7.13 -34.62
C SER A 13 6.39 -6.26 -34.73
N ALA A 14 6.85 -5.65 -33.62
CA ALA A 14 8.09 -4.87 -33.61
C ALA A 14 9.33 -5.73 -33.92
N PHE A 15 9.45 -6.92 -33.32
CA PHE A 15 10.54 -7.86 -33.62
C PHE A 15 10.46 -8.43 -35.03
N TYR A 16 9.27 -8.62 -35.60
CA TYR A 16 9.11 -9.17 -36.94
C TYR A 16 9.35 -8.13 -38.04
N LEU A 17 8.80 -6.92 -37.88
CA LEU A 17 8.84 -5.86 -38.91
C LEU A 17 10.08 -4.96 -38.83
N ALA A 18 10.82 -4.96 -37.72
CA ALA A 18 12.07 -4.20 -37.63
C ALA A 18 13.06 -4.64 -38.71
N PRO A 19 13.97 -3.76 -39.17
CA PRO A 19 15.08 -4.14 -40.03
C PRO A 19 16.08 -5.04 -39.28
N LEU A 20 16.81 -5.88 -40.00
CA LEU A 20 17.87 -6.72 -39.40
C LEU A 20 19.06 -5.83 -39.07
N PHE A 21 19.43 -5.79 -37.79
CA PHE A 21 20.60 -5.08 -37.32
C PHE A 21 21.73 -6.08 -37.11
N VAL A 22 22.89 -5.80 -37.69
CA VAL A 22 24.11 -6.58 -37.44
C VAL A 22 25.07 -5.69 -36.66
N PHE A 23 25.38 -6.10 -35.44
CA PHE A 23 26.38 -5.42 -34.63
C PHE A 23 27.77 -5.92 -34.97
N SER A 24 28.75 -5.01 -35.01
CA SER A 24 30.16 -5.35 -35.28
C SER A 24 30.91 -5.84 -34.04
N PHE A 25 30.24 -5.93 -32.89
CA PHE A 25 30.80 -6.32 -31.60
C PHE A 25 30.14 -7.61 -31.09
N ASP A 26 30.76 -8.24 -30.09
CA ASP A 26 30.30 -9.49 -29.47
C ASP A 26 29.04 -9.26 -28.61
N ALA A 27 27.89 -9.14 -29.28
CA ALA A 27 26.59 -8.91 -28.65
C ALA A 27 26.19 -10.00 -27.64
N PRO A 28 26.40 -11.32 -27.89
CA PRO A 28 26.11 -12.36 -26.90
C PRO A 28 26.82 -12.19 -25.56
N THR A 29 28.12 -11.87 -25.58
CA THR A 29 28.91 -11.68 -24.36
C THR A 29 28.43 -10.46 -23.58
N ILE A 30 28.22 -9.33 -24.27
CA ILE A 30 27.70 -8.10 -23.63
C ILE A 30 26.29 -8.33 -23.08
N LEU A 31 25.42 -9.01 -23.82
CA LEU A 31 24.08 -9.35 -23.38
C LEU A 31 24.12 -10.17 -22.10
N THR A 32 25.03 -11.14 -22.01
CA THR A 32 25.20 -11.97 -20.81
C THR A 32 25.61 -11.13 -19.60
N MET A 33 26.59 -10.24 -19.78
CA MET A 33 27.05 -9.34 -18.71
C MET A 33 25.93 -8.38 -18.24
N ILE A 34 25.23 -7.74 -19.17
CA ILE A 34 24.14 -6.80 -18.83
C ILE A 34 22.95 -7.55 -18.20
N SER A 35 22.62 -8.75 -18.70
CA SER A 35 21.55 -9.58 -18.13
C SER A 35 21.86 -10.02 -16.71
N LEU A 36 23.13 -10.34 -16.42
CA LEU A 36 23.58 -10.65 -15.06
C LEU A 36 23.42 -9.43 -14.14
N LEU A 37 23.90 -8.26 -14.57
CA LEU A 37 23.75 -7.01 -13.81
C LEU A 37 22.27 -6.69 -13.57
N PHE A 38 21.45 -6.74 -14.62
CA PHE A 38 20.00 -6.52 -14.51
C PHE A 38 19.37 -7.45 -13.48
N THR A 39 19.68 -8.75 -13.54
CA THR A 39 19.14 -9.75 -12.60
C THR A 39 19.55 -9.43 -11.16
N ILE A 40 20.82 -9.08 -10.94
CA ILE A 40 21.33 -8.70 -9.61
C ILE A 40 20.61 -7.46 -9.08
N PHE A 41 20.59 -6.38 -9.85
CA PHE A 41 19.97 -5.11 -9.43
C PHE A 41 18.47 -5.26 -9.19
N VAL A 42 17.75 -5.87 -10.13
CA VAL A 42 16.31 -6.11 -9.97
C VAL A 42 16.04 -7.00 -8.77
N GLY A 43 16.83 -8.05 -8.55
CA GLY A 43 16.69 -8.91 -7.37
C GLY A 43 16.82 -8.13 -6.05
N PHE A 44 17.84 -7.28 -5.94
CA PHE A 44 18.03 -6.42 -4.76
C PHE A 44 16.88 -5.44 -4.56
N PHE A 45 16.45 -4.73 -5.61
CA PHE A 45 15.35 -3.76 -5.49
C PHE A 45 14.01 -4.43 -5.21
N PHE A 46 13.77 -5.61 -5.78
CA PHE A 46 12.58 -6.39 -5.50
C PHE A 46 12.53 -6.84 -4.04
N ALA A 47 13.65 -7.34 -3.50
CA ALA A 47 13.76 -7.72 -2.10
C ALA A 47 13.53 -6.52 -1.16
N ALA A 48 14.14 -5.38 -1.46
CA ALA A 48 14.00 -4.16 -0.66
C ALA A 48 12.57 -3.61 -0.69
N ALA A 49 11.95 -3.51 -1.88
CA ALA A 49 10.58 -3.07 -2.04
C ALA A 49 9.59 -4.03 -1.34
N THR A 50 9.80 -5.34 -1.46
CA THR A 50 8.98 -6.36 -0.78
C THR A 50 9.12 -6.29 0.74
N SER A 51 10.35 -6.10 1.26
CA SER A 51 10.59 -5.95 2.70
C SER A 51 9.85 -4.74 3.26
N ASN A 52 9.91 -3.60 2.57
CA ASN A 52 9.19 -2.40 2.96
C ASN A 52 7.66 -2.56 2.88
N TYR A 53 7.17 -3.23 1.85
CA TYR A 53 5.75 -3.61 1.71
C TYR A 53 5.27 -4.45 2.90
N LEU A 54 6.01 -5.51 3.26
CA LEU A 54 5.67 -6.38 4.39
C LEU A 54 5.77 -5.64 5.73
N ARG A 55 6.76 -4.74 5.87
CA ARG A 55 6.89 -3.91 7.07
C ARG A 55 5.70 -2.98 7.22
N LEU A 56 5.27 -2.30 6.16
CA LEU A 56 4.10 -1.43 6.19
C LEU A 56 2.82 -2.21 6.54
N GLN A 57 2.64 -3.41 5.96
CA GLN A 57 1.53 -4.30 6.33
C GLN A 57 1.52 -4.67 7.82
N THR A 58 2.71 -4.95 8.36
CA THR A 58 2.89 -5.28 9.77
C THR A 58 2.58 -4.08 10.65
N LEU A 59 3.04 -2.89 10.27
CA LEU A 59 2.78 -1.65 11.00
C LEU A 59 1.29 -1.33 11.07
N ILE A 60 0.56 -1.43 9.95
CA ILE A 60 -0.89 -1.21 9.89
C ILE A 60 -1.63 -2.23 10.78
N SER A 61 -1.32 -3.52 10.64
CA SER A 61 -1.93 -4.56 11.47
C SER A 61 -1.66 -4.35 12.97
N THR A 62 -0.45 -3.89 13.30
CA THR A 62 -0.04 -3.63 14.70
C THR A 62 -0.71 -2.37 15.25
N GLU A 63 -0.89 -1.34 14.42
CA GLU A 63 -1.63 -0.12 14.75
C GLU A 63 -3.09 -0.46 15.08
N ASP A 64 -3.77 -1.24 14.23
CA ASP A 64 -5.14 -1.70 14.50
C ASP A 64 -5.24 -2.49 15.81
N ALA A 65 -4.32 -3.45 16.02
CA ALA A 65 -4.27 -4.22 17.25
C ALA A 65 -4.04 -3.33 18.48
N THR A 66 -3.16 -2.33 18.36
CA THR A 66 -2.89 -1.35 19.43
C THR A 66 -4.15 -0.57 19.78
N LEU A 67 -4.90 -0.09 18.79
CA LEU A 67 -6.16 0.64 19.02
C LEU A 67 -7.23 -0.23 19.69
N ILE A 68 -7.36 -1.48 19.24
CA ILE A 68 -8.27 -2.46 19.87
C ILE A 68 -7.86 -2.73 21.31
N SER A 69 -6.56 -2.89 21.58
CA SER A 69 -6.03 -3.07 22.93
C SER A 69 -6.29 -1.85 23.81
N LEU A 70 -6.09 -0.63 23.32
CA LEU A 70 -6.41 0.60 24.04
C LEU A 70 -7.89 0.64 24.45
N TYR A 71 -8.79 0.30 23.53
CA TYR A 71 -10.22 0.21 23.83
C TYR A 71 -10.53 -0.85 24.89
N ASN A 72 -10.03 -2.08 24.75
CA ASN A 72 -10.31 -3.16 25.70
C ASN A 72 -9.75 -2.88 27.10
N LEU A 73 -8.52 -2.39 27.18
CA LEU A 73 -7.88 -2.01 28.45
C LEU A 73 -8.63 -0.83 29.10
N SER A 74 -9.04 0.17 28.30
CA SER A 74 -9.86 1.27 28.82
C SER A 74 -11.19 0.80 29.40
N ARG A 75 -11.83 -0.18 28.75
CA ARG A 75 -13.08 -0.80 29.19
C ARG A 75 -12.94 -1.55 30.50
N GLN A 76 -11.78 -2.16 30.72
CA GLN A 76 -11.51 -2.91 31.93
C GLN A 76 -11.30 -1.98 33.15
N ILE A 77 -10.60 -0.85 32.96
CA ILE A 77 -10.29 0.09 34.05
C ILE A 77 -11.45 1.07 34.31
N ASP A 78 -11.97 1.72 33.28
CA ASP A 78 -13.00 2.75 33.40
C ASP A 78 -14.04 2.62 32.25
N PRO A 79 -15.09 1.80 32.47
CA PRO A 79 -16.16 1.62 31.48
C PRO A 79 -16.88 2.92 31.10
N GLN A 80 -16.90 3.94 31.97
CA GLN A 80 -17.59 5.19 31.71
C GLN A 80 -16.81 6.05 30.71
N LYS A 81 -15.49 6.15 30.90
CA LYS A 81 -14.61 6.94 30.02
C LYS A 81 -14.25 6.23 28.71
N THR A 82 -14.43 4.92 28.64
CA THR A 82 -14.23 4.10 27.43
C THR A 82 -14.98 4.64 26.20
N LYS A 83 -16.16 5.24 26.38
CA LYS A 83 -16.91 5.85 25.26
C LYS A 83 -16.15 6.99 24.59
N ALA A 84 -15.39 7.77 25.36
CA ALA A 84 -14.56 8.85 24.82
C ALA A 84 -13.37 8.29 24.03
N VAL A 85 -12.75 7.22 24.53
CA VAL A 85 -11.68 6.49 23.80
C VAL A 85 -12.21 5.93 22.50
N ALA A 86 -13.35 5.24 22.52
CA ALA A 86 -13.98 4.69 21.32
C ALA A 86 -14.31 5.78 20.28
N GLN A 87 -14.76 6.96 20.73
CA GLN A 87 -15.02 8.09 19.84
C GLN A 87 -13.74 8.67 19.22
N ALA A 88 -12.68 8.81 20.01
CA ALA A 88 -11.40 9.29 19.49
C ALA A 88 -10.78 8.30 18.49
N ILE A 89 -10.86 6.99 18.76
CA ILE A 89 -10.42 5.94 17.82
C ILE A 89 -11.26 5.97 16.55
N ASP A 90 -12.58 6.15 16.66
CA ASP A 90 -13.49 6.27 15.51
C ASP A 90 -13.08 7.44 14.59
N GLU A 91 -12.83 8.61 15.17
CA GLU A 91 -12.39 9.80 14.44
C GLU A 91 -10.99 9.61 13.81
N TYR A 92 -10.08 8.96 14.53
CA TYR A 92 -8.76 8.59 14.03
C TYR A 92 -8.83 7.69 12.81
N MET A 93 -9.54 6.57 12.89
CA MET A 93 -9.65 5.60 11.78
C MET A 93 -10.37 6.18 10.57
N ILE A 94 -11.37 7.03 10.82
CA ILE A 94 -12.02 7.80 9.76
C ILE A 94 -11.01 8.72 9.05
N ALA A 95 -10.13 9.40 9.79
CA ALA A 95 -9.11 10.26 9.19
C ALA A 95 -8.07 9.45 8.42
N VAL A 96 -7.63 8.29 8.94
CA VAL A 96 -6.73 7.37 8.22
C VAL A 96 -7.31 6.97 6.86
N LEU A 97 -8.60 6.66 6.81
CA LEU A 97 -9.30 6.28 5.57
C LEU A 97 -9.48 7.42 4.56
N ASP A 98 -9.45 8.67 5.02
CA ASP A 98 -9.64 9.83 4.16
C ASP A 98 -8.35 10.21 3.39
N TYR A 99 -7.19 9.74 3.85
CA TYR A 99 -5.91 9.97 3.19
C TYR A 99 -5.41 8.71 2.46
N PRO A 100 -4.62 8.86 1.38
CA PRO A 100 -3.95 7.72 0.78
C PRO A 100 -3.05 7.01 1.80
N ILE A 101 -3.07 5.67 1.81
CA ILE A 101 -2.35 4.84 2.78
C ILE A 101 -0.83 5.08 2.81
N LEU A 102 -0.27 5.65 1.73
CA LEU A 102 1.15 5.96 1.62
C LEU A 102 1.51 7.35 2.14
N THR A 103 0.52 8.11 2.59
CA THR A 103 0.73 9.51 3.01
C THR A 103 -0.04 9.88 4.27
N TYR A 104 -0.88 9.00 4.82
CA TYR A 104 -1.78 9.35 5.93
C TYR A 104 -1.06 9.76 7.22
N ALA A 105 0.02 9.06 7.58
CA ALA A 105 0.68 9.16 8.88
C ALA A 105 0.96 10.61 9.36
N PRO A 106 1.56 11.52 8.55
CA PRO A 106 1.77 12.91 8.96
C PRO A 106 0.46 13.72 9.13
N PHE A 107 -0.61 13.39 8.42
CA PHE A 107 -1.85 14.19 8.41
C PHE A 107 -2.83 13.82 9.53
N VAL A 108 -2.68 12.64 10.14
CA VAL A 108 -3.59 12.15 11.20
C VAL A 108 -3.09 12.41 12.63
N ARG A 109 -2.00 13.19 12.78
CA ARG A 109 -1.35 13.44 14.09
C ARG A 109 -2.27 14.09 15.11
N ARG A 110 -3.18 14.96 14.65
CA ARG A 110 -4.14 15.65 15.52
C ARG A 110 -5.15 14.66 16.09
N GLU A 111 -5.70 13.81 15.23
CA GLU A 111 -6.67 12.78 15.62
C GLU A 111 -6.02 11.71 16.50
N MET A 112 -4.76 11.35 16.22
CA MET A 112 -3.97 10.47 17.09
C MET A 112 -3.76 11.09 18.49
N ALA A 113 -3.44 12.39 18.57
CA ALA A 113 -3.31 13.08 19.84
C ALA A 113 -4.63 13.06 20.64
N ALA A 114 -5.79 13.15 19.98
CA ALA A 114 -7.08 13.02 20.64
C ALA A 114 -7.30 11.63 21.25
N VAL A 115 -6.81 10.56 20.60
CA VAL A 115 -6.83 9.20 21.17
C VAL A 115 -5.99 9.14 22.45
N VAL A 116 -4.79 9.71 22.40
CA VAL A 116 -3.85 9.75 23.53
C VAL A 116 -4.44 10.53 24.70
N ASP A 117 -5.01 11.71 24.44
CA ASP A 117 -5.66 12.54 25.45
C ASP A 117 -6.86 11.83 26.09
N ALA A 118 -7.63 11.07 25.29
CA ALA A 118 -8.75 10.27 25.80
C ALA A 118 -8.27 9.15 26.73
N VAL A 119 -7.15 8.50 26.39
CA VAL A 119 -6.53 7.45 27.21
C VAL A 119 -5.96 8.03 28.51
N ASP A 120 -5.33 9.21 28.47
CA ASP A 120 -4.73 9.84 29.66
C ASP A 120 -5.73 10.35 30.69
N ARG A 121 -7.00 10.51 30.29
CA ARG A 121 -8.10 10.82 31.22
C ARG A 121 -8.55 9.62 32.04
N ILE A 122 -8.10 8.41 31.72
CA ILE A 122 -8.43 7.19 32.46
C ILE A 122 -7.60 7.16 33.74
N THR A 123 -8.31 6.99 34.85
CA THR A 123 -7.75 7.00 36.20
C THR A 123 -8.10 5.70 36.90
N CYS A 124 -7.14 5.07 37.57
CA CYS A 124 -7.42 3.91 38.40
C CYS A 124 -8.03 4.33 39.73
N THR A 125 -9.09 3.63 40.12
CA THR A 125 -9.68 3.77 41.46
C THR A 125 -9.20 2.65 42.38
N GLU A 126 -8.86 1.48 41.82
CA GLU A 126 -8.44 0.29 42.56
C GLU A 126 -6.96 -0.03 42.37
N ALA A 127 -6.33 -0.60 43.41
CA ALA A 127 -4.91 -0.98 43.38
C ALA A 127 -4.60 -2.11 42.37
N GLN A 128 -5.59 -2.97 42.07
CA GLN A 128 -5.44 -4.05 41.08
C GLN A 128 -5.34 -3.52 39.64
N ASP A 129 -5.88 -2.33 39.37
CA ASP A 129 -5.87 -1.74 38.02
C ASP A 129 -4.55 -1.05 37.67
N VAL A 130 -3.67 -0.83 38.65
CA VAL A 130 -2.39 -0.13 38.44
C VAL A 130 -1.51 -0.86 37.41
N ALA A 131 -1.49 -2.19 37.44
CA ALA A 131 -0.75 -2.99 36.47
C ALA A 131 -1.35 -2.85 35.05
N ILE A 132 -2.68 -2.81 34.95
CA ILE A 132 -3.40 -2.65 33.67
C ILE A 132 -3.17 -1.24 33.11
N LEU A 133 -3.13 -0.22 33.97
CA LEU A 133 -2.81 1.15 33.58
C LEU A 133 -1.39 1.28 33.03
N GLN A 134 -0.42 0.59 33.59
CA GLN A 134 0.94 0.55 33.03
C GLN A 134 0.96 -0.03 31.62
N ILE A 135 0.23 -1.13 31.39
CA ILE A 135 0.09 -1.72 30.05
C ILE A 135 -0.62 -0.75 29.10
N LEU A 136 -1.68 -0.08 29.56
CA LEU A 136 -2.41 0.93 28.78
C LEU A 136 -1.48 2.08 28.34
N GLN A 137 -0.67 2.60 29.28
CA GLN A 137 0.29 3.66 29.01
C GLN A 137 1.41 3.20 28.06
N GLN A 138 1.90 1.97 28.19
CA GLN A 138 2.86 1.40 27.25
C GLN A 138 2.27 1.24 25.84
N THR A 139 1.01 0.79 25.74
CA THR A 139 0.26 0.64 24.49
C THR A 139 0.00 2.00 23.82
N LYS A 140 -0.21 3.05 24.62
CA LYS A 140 -0.32 4.43 24.14
C LYS A 140 0.99 4.91 23.51
N ILE A 141 2.12 4.64 24.15
CA ILE A 141 3.45 5.01 23.62
C ILE A 141 3.75 4.27 22.31
N SER A 142 3.38 3.00 22.20
CA SER A 142 3.60 2.24 20.96
C SER A 142 2.86 2.83 19.76
N LEU A 143 1.66 3.42 19.96
CA LEU A 143 0.92 4.09 18.88
C LEU A 143 1.73 5.21 18.21
N PHE A 144 2.42 6.05 19.00
CA PHE A 144 3.29 7.11 18.46
C PHE A 144 4.49 6.55 17.68
N SER A 145 5.10 5.48 18.20
CA SER A 145 6.21 4.81 17.54
C SER A 145 5.78 4.23 16.20
N LEU A 146 4.60 3.58 16.15
CA LEU A 146 4.03 3.00 14.94
C LEU A 146 3.73 4.06 13.90
N ASN A 147 3.08 5.16 14.27
CA ASN A 147 2.78 6.26 13.33
C ASN A 147 4.05 6.90 12.76
N SER A 148 5.07 7.11 13.61
CA SER A 148 6.36 7.67 13.18
C SER A 148 7.10 6.74 12.24
N GLU A 149 7.10 5.44 12.52
CA GLU A 149 7.71 4.44 11.66
C GLU A 149 6.95 4.27 10.34
N ALA A 150 5.61 4.30 10.38
CA ALA A 150 4.77 4.29 9.19
C ALA A 150 5.06 5.50 8.30
N ALA A 151 5.27 6.70 8.86
CA ALA A 151 5.64 7.89 8.09
C ALA A 151 6.98 7.77 7.34
N ILE A 152 7.87 6.88 7.79
CA ILE A 152 9.17 6.61 7.13
C ILE A 152 9.00 5.49 6.10
N THR A 153 8.37 4.38 6.50
CA THR A 153 8.17 3.17 5.70
C THR A 153 7.24 3.40 4.50
N THR A 154 6.35 4.40 4.58
CA THR A 154 5.46 4.76 3.47
C THR A 154 6.18 5.42 2.29
N LYS A 155 7.43 5.86 2.45
CA LYS A 155 8.24 6.40 1.35
C LYS A 155 8.68 5.29 0.41
N ARG A 156 8.77 5.61 -0.89
CA ARG A 156 9.30 4.67 -1.91
C ARG A 156 10.73 4.26 -1.56
N VAL A 157 11.02 2.97 -1.73
CA VAL A 157 12.35 2.40 -1.48
C VAL A 157 13.22 2.63 -2.71
N VAL A 158 12.65 2.46 -3.90
CA VAL A 158 13.38 2.63 -5.16
C VAL A 158 13.34 4.11 -5.54
N SER A 159 14.49 4.76 -5.46
CA SER A 159 14.65 6.15 -5.87
C SER A 159 14.47 6.31 -7.39
N PRO A 160 14.16 7.52 -7.88
CA PRO A 160 14.10 7.79 -9.32
C PRO A 160 15.40 7.45 -10.05
N SER A 161 16.57 7.63 -9.43
CA SER A 161 17.85 7.28 -10.04
C SER A 161 18.05 5.77 -10.17
N HIS A 162 17.59 4.97 -9.20
CA HIS A 162 17.59 3.52 -9.32
C HIS A 162 16.71 3.07 -10.50
N TRP A 163 15.53 3.67 -10.67
CA TRP A 163 14.67 3.41 -11.81
C TRP A 163 15.35 3.71 -13.16
N VAL A 164 16.11 4.80 -13.26
CA VAL A 164 16.89 5.12 -14.48
C VAL A 164 17.88 4.01 -14.80
N ILE A 165 18.63 3.51 -13.80
CA ILE A 165 19.59 2.42 -13.98
C ILE A 165 18.89 1.14 -14.48
N ILE A 166 17.77 0.76 -13.84
CA ILE A 166 17.01 -0.42 -14.22
C ILE A 166 16.46 -0.30 -15.66
N PHE A 167 15.93 0.86 -16.03
CA PHE A 167 15.43 1.10 -17.38
C PHE A 167 16.54 1.08 -18.42
N LEU A 168 17.71 1.64 -18.11
CA LEU A 168 18.87 1.59 -19.01
C LEU A 168 19.35 0.15 -19.21
N LEU A 169 19.41 -0.66 -18.15
CA LEU A 169 19.79 -2.07 -18.24
C LEU A 169 18.76 -2.86 -19.05
N ALA A 170 17.46 -2.74 -18.74
CA ALA A 170 16.40 -3.41 -19.48
C ALA A 170 16.37 -2.99 -20.95
N GLY A 171 16.49 -1.69 -21.23
CA GLY A 171 16.54 -1.15 -22.58
C GLY A 171 17.74 -1.67 -23.35
N SER A 172 18.91 -1.75 -22.71
CA SER A 172 20.13 -2.31 -23.32
C SER A 172 19.97 -3.80 -23.65
N ILE A 173 19.33 -4.58 -22.77
CA ILE A 173 19.02 -5.99 -23.03
C ILE A 173 18.10 -6.11 -24.25
N ILE A 174 16.98 -5.38 -24.26
CA ILE A 174 16.03 -5.41 -25.37
C ILE A 174 16.72 -5.01 -26.67
N PHE A 175 17.54 -3.96 -26.65
CA PHE A 175 18.30 -3.49 -27.80
C PHE A 175 19.28 -4.56 -28.33
N LEU A 176 20.00 -5.25 -27.45
CA LEU A 176 20.92 -6.32 -27.85
C LEU A 176 20.16 -7.55 -28.38
N LEU A 177 19.00 -7.88 -27.81
CA LEU A 177 18.13 -8.94 -28.31
C LEU A 177 17.68 -8.69 -29.76
N PHE A 178 17.45 -7.43 -30.15
CA PHE A 178 17.15 -7.08 -31.55
C PHE A 178 18.31 -7.39 -32.50
N GLY A 179 19.57 -7.26 -32.06
CA GLY A 179 20.73 -7.58 -32.89
C GLY A 179 21.06 -9.07 -32.99
N LEU A 180 20.49 -9.90 -32.12
CA LEU A 180 20.60 -11.36 -32.20
C LEU A 180 19.54 -11.99 -33.12
N ARG A 181 18.66 -11.17 -33.70
CA ARG A 181 17.57 -11.63 -34.56
C ARG A 181 18.11 -12.10 -35.92
N ASP A 182 17.74 -13.30 -36.31
CA ASP A 182 18.09 -13.97 -37.58
C ASP A 182 16.96 -13.91 -38.64
N GLY A 183 15.83 -13.29 -38.31
CA GLY A 183 14.64 -13.21 -39.17
C GLY A 183 13.72 -14.45 -39.10
N GLY A 184 14.09 -15.47 -38.32
CA GLY A 184 13.26 -16.65 -38.11
C GLY A 184 12.01 -16.33 -37.27
N ILE A 185 10.89 -16.97 -37.59
CA ILE A 185 9.63 -16.82 -36.83
C ILE A 185 9.82 -17.33 -35.39
N VAL A 186 10.50 -18.46 -35.21
CA VAL A 186 10.76 -19.06 -33.90
C VAL A 186 11.64 -18.14 -33.05
N SER A 187 12.72 -17.62 -33.62
CA SER A 187 13.61 -16.66 -32.97
C SER A 187 12.85 -15.40 -32.55
N SER A 188 12.05 -14.83 -33.46
CA SER A 188 11.24 -13.64 -33.18
C SER A 188 10.22 -13.88 -32.05
N LEU A 189 9.60 -15.06 -32.00
CA LEU A 189 8.68 -15.43 -30.93
C LEU A 189 9.38 -15.56 -29.57
N LEU A 190 10.57 -16.17 -29.54
CA LEU A 190 11.37 -16.30 -28.32
C LEU A 190 11.81 -14.93 -27.81
N LEU A 191 12.36 -14.07 -28.67
CA LEU A 191 12.80 -12.72 -28.31
C LEU A 191 11.65 -11.84 -27.82
N ALA A 192 10.47 -11.93 -28.46
CA ALA A 192 9.27 -11.24 -28.01
C ALA A 192 8.81 -11.72 -26.63
N SER A 193 8.89 -13.03 -26.38
CA SER A 193 8.53 -13.62 -25.08
C SER A 193 9.48 -13.14 -23.98
N ILE A 194 10.80 -13.17 -24.21
CA ILE A 194 11.81 -12.68 -23.26
C ILE A 194 11.60 -11.19 -22.96
N THR A 195 11.39 -10.38 -23.99
CA THR A 195 11.11 -8.94 -23.85
C THR A 195 9.85 -8.69 -23.01
N THR A 196 8.80 -9.47 -23.26
CA THR A 196 7.57 -9.39 -22.47
C THR A 196 7.83 -9.71 -21.00
N VAL A 197 8.60 -10.76 -20.71
CA VAL A 197 8.96 -11.12 -19.33
C VAL A 197 9.73 -10.00 -18.64
N ILE A 198 10.70 -9.38 -19.31
CA ILE A 198 11.44 -8.23 -18.78
C ILE A 198 10.48 -7.08 -18.42
N LEU A 199 9.55 -6.74 -19.32
CA LEU A 199 8.56 -5.68 -19.05
C LEU A 199 7.60 -6.04 -17.92
N LEU A 200 7.20 -7.31 -17.80
CA LEU A 200 6.38 -7.78 -16.68
C LEU A 200 7.12 -7.69 -15.35
N ILE A 201 8.43 -8.00 -15.32
CA ILE A 201 9.27 -7.84 -14.13
C ILE A 201 9.34 -6.37 -13.71
N LEU A 202 9.57 -5.46 -14.66
CA LEU A 202 9.58 -4.02 -14.37
C LEU A 202 8.23 -3.53 -13.83
N ARG A 203 7.13 -3.98 -14.44
CA ARG A 203 5.78 -3.66 -13.97
C ARG A 203 5.53 -4.19 -12.57
N LEU A 204 5.91 -5.43 -12.29
CA LEU A 204 5.74 -6.03 -10.98
C LEU A 204 6.55 -5.27 -9.93
N LEU A 205 7.81 -4.93 -10.22
CA LEU A 205 8.64 -4.11 -9.34
C LEU A 205 7.99 -2.75 -9.08
N ASN A 206 7.43 -2.10 -10.10
CA ASN A 206 6.72 -0.84 -9.96
C ASN A 206 5.46 -0.97 -9.09
N ASP A 207 4.69 -2.05 -9.24
CA ASP A 207 3.47 -2.27 -8.47
C ASP A 207 3.78 -2.55 -6.98
N VAL A 208 4.89 -3.26 -6.71
CA VAL A 208 5.40 -3.52 -5.34
C VAL A 208 5.96 -2.24 -4.71
N ASP A 209 6.84 -1.50 -5.41
CA ASP A 209 7.45 -0.26 -4.89
C ASP A 209 6.40 0.85 -4.66
N ASN A 210 5.35 0.89 -5.47
CA ASN A 210 4.23 1.81 -5.26
C ASN A 210 3.16 1.30 -4.30
N ASN A 211 3.35 0.12 -3.67
CA ASN A 211 2.40 -0.46 -2.72
C ASN A 211 0.95 -0.50 -3.24
N VAL A 212 0.75 -0.61 -4.56
CA VAL A 212 -0.59 -0.50 -5.20
C VAL A 212 -1.52 -1.59 -4.70
N PHE A 213 -0.98 -2.79 -4.45
CA PHE A 213 -1.72 -3.91 -3.88
C PHE A 213 -2.14 -3.63 -2.43
N LEU A 214 -1.25 -3.04 -1.63
CA LEU A 214 -1.49 -2.69 -0.24
C LEU A 214 -2.65 -1.68 -0.13
N GLY A 215 -2.59 -0.62 -0.95
CA GLY A 215 -3.63 0.41 -1.00
C GLY A 215 -5.02 -0.10 -1.41
N LYS A 216 -5.11 -1.19 -2.17
CA LYS A 216 -6.41 -1.76 -2.57
C LYS A 216 -7.00 -2.71 -1.53
N GLN A 217 -6.18 -3.53 -0.86
CA GLN A 217 -6.68 -4.55 0.06
C GLN A 217 -6.68 -4.11 1.52
N LEU A 218 -5.60 -3.49 1.99
CA LEU A 218 -5.42 -3.14 3.41
C LEU A 218 -6.07 -1.81 3.77
N ALA A 219 -6.07 -0.83 2.86
CA ALA A 219 -6.67 0.47 3.13
C ALA A 219 -8.12 0.36 3.59
N PHE A 220 -8.89 -0.57 3.02
CA PHE A 220 -10.31 -0.70 3.33
C PHE A 220 -10.63 -1.74 4.38
N LYS A 221 -9.94 -2.90 4.44
CA LYS A 221 -10.32 -3.97 5.37
C LYS A 221 -9.86 -3.71 6.80
N SER A 222 -8.63 -3.23 6.98
CA SER A 222 -8.02 -3.04 8.31
C SER A 222 -8.87 -2.15 9.22
N PRO A 223 -9.25 -0.93 8.77
CA PRO A 223 -10.05 -0.03 9.60
C PRO A 223 -11.45 -0.54 9.96
N GLN A 224 -12.06 -1.40 9.13
CA GLN A 224 -13.39 -1.94 9.46
C GLN A 224 -13.33 -2.88 10.65
N THR A 225 -12.29 -3.69 10.76
CA THR A 225 -12.09 -4.57 11.92
C THR A 225 -12.02 -3.75 13.21
N VAL A 226 -11.34 -2.60 13.19
CA VAL A 226 -11.28 -1.69 14.34
C VAL A 226 -12.67 -1.14 14.66
N PHE A 227 -13.42 -0.65 13.66
CA PHE A 227 -14.79 -0.13 13.88
C PHE A 227 -15.71 -1.19 14.49
N GLU A 228 -15.69 -2.41 13.95
CA GLU A 228 -16.50 -3.53 14.46
C GLU A 228 -16.17 -3.83 15.93
N PHE A 229 -14.88 -3.84 16.29
CA PHE A 229 -14.44 -4.13 17.66
C PHE A 229 -14.86 -3.06 18.67
N ILE A 230 -14.83 -1.79 18.29
CA ILE A 230 -15.28 -0.67 19.14
C ILE A 230 -16.81 -0.46 19.10
N GLY A 231 -17.55 -1.33 18.40
CA GLY A 231 -19.01 -1.28 18.30
C GLY A 231 -19.53 -0.14 17.41
N LYS A 232 -18.71 0.35 16.48
CA LYS A 232 -19.07 1.38 15.50
C LYS A 232 -19.38 0.74 14.14
N ARG A 233 -20.20 1.43 13.34
CA ARG A 233 -20.54 0.95 11.99
C ARG A 233 -19.35 1.14 11.03
N PRO A 234 -19.18 0.29 10.02
CA PRO A 234 -18.18 0.50 8.97
C PRO A 234 -18.22 1.92 8.39
N TYR A 235 -17.06 2.49 8.04
CA TYR A 235 -16.95 3.78 7.34
C TYR A 235 -16.28 3.60 5.99
N VAL A 236 -16.87 4.19 4.95
CA VAL A 236 -16.34 4.18 3.59
C VAL A 236 -16.26 5.61 3.08
N PRO A 237 -15.09 6.11 2.67
CA PRO A 237 -14.99 7.41 2.02
C PRO A 237 -15.64 7.35 0.64
N GLU A 238 -16.30 8.44 0.20
CA GLU A 238 -16.98 8.50 -1.11
C GLU A 238 -16.05 8.17 -2.29
N VAL A 239 -14.76 8.53 -2.17
CA VAL A 239 -13.71 8.23 -3.15
C VAL A 239 -13.53 6.73 -3.38
N ALA A 240 -13.83 5.89 -2.38
CA ALA A 240 -13.69 4.44 -2.49
C ALA A 240 -14.64 3.82 -3.52
N PHE A 241 -15.85 4.37 -3.69
CA PHE A 241 -16.81 3.87 -4.68
C PHE A 241 -16.36 4.12 -6.12
N PHE A 242 -15.59 5.19 -6.35
CA PHE A 242 -14.97 5.45 -7.66
C PHE A 242 -13.79 4.51 -7.95
N LEU A 243 -13.01 4.16 -6.91
CA LEU A 243 -11.84 3.29 -7.04
C LEU A 243 -12.21 1.80 -7.08
N ASN A 244 -13.32 1.42 -6.48
CA ASN A 244 -13.83 0.06 -6.46
C ASN A 244 -15.36 0.06 -6.64
N PRO A 245 -15.85 0.03 -7.89
CA PRO A 245 -17.29 0.02 -8.18
C PRO A 245 -18.03 -1.20 -7.61
N SER A 246 -17.30 -2.29 -7.32
CA SER A 246 -17.82 -3.52 -6.71
C SER A 246 -17.83 -3.50 -5.17
N LEU A 247 -17.54 -2.36 -4.54
CA LEU A 247 -17.57 -2.24 -3.08
C LEU A 247 -19.03 -2.23 -2.58
N SER A 248 -19.65 -3.40 -2.46
CA SER A 248 -20.93 -3.59 -1.77
C SER A 248 -20.67 -4.06 -0.34
N LEU A 249 -21.00 -3.23 0.65
CA LEU A 249 -21.06 -3.67 2.04
C LEU A 249 -22.44 -4.27 2.32
N GLU A 250 -22.45 -5.47 2.92
CA GLU A 250 -23.68 -6.19 3.31
C GLU A 250 -24.36 -5.59 4.55
N THR A 251 -23.66 -4.70 5.28
CA THR A 251 -24.12 -4.09 6.53
C THR A 251 -24.31 -2.59 6.39
N PRO A 252 -25.17 -1.93 7.22
CA PRO A 252 -25.37 -0.49 7.16
C PRO A 252 -24.05 0.26 7.45
N TYR A 253 -23.66 1.15 6.55
CA TYR A 253 -22.36 1.82 6.60
C TYR A 253 -22.47 3.35 6.61
N ARG A 254 -21.39 4.00 7.05
CA ARG A 254 -21.23 5.45 7.11
C ARG A 254 -20.43 5.92 5.89
N VAL A 255 -20.93 6.92 5.17
CA VAL A 255 -20.23 7.53 4.03
C VAL A 255 -19.86 8.95 4.35
N GLY A 256 -18.58 9.30 4.18
CA GLY A 256 -18.13 10.68 4.20
C GLY A 256 -18.44 11.35 2.88
N VAL A 257 -19.46 12.21 2.84
CA VAL A 257 -19.76 13.04 1.66
C VAL A 257 -19.04 14.38 1.82
N TYR A 258 -18.08 14.64 0.93
CA TYR A 258 -17.30 15.87 0.97
C TYR A 258 -18.11 17.03 0.38
N LYS A 259 -18.09 18.20 1.04
CA LYS A 259 -18.73 19.40 0.48
C LYS A 259 -18.09 19.83 -0.85
N ASN A 260 -16.77 19.64 -0.98
CA ASN A 260 -15.99 19.91 -2.19
C ASN A 260 -14.82 18.92 -2.29
N PRO A 261 -14.97 17.79 -3.01
CA PRO A 261 -13.89 16.82 -3.19
C PRO A 261 -12.65 17.51 -3.80
N GLY A 262 -11.49 17.33 -3.15
CA GLY A 262 -10.19 17.88 -3.60
C GLY A 262 -9.88 19.33 -3.19
N LYS A 263 -10.83 20.09 -2.62
CA LYS A 263 -10.60 21.50 -2.18
C LYS A 263 -10.95 21.78 -0.71
N SER A 264 -11.72 20.91 -0.04
CA SER A 264 -12.09 21.07 1.36
C SER A 264 -12.31 19.72 2.05
N TYR A 265 -11.72 19.54 3.24
CA TYR A 265 -11.91 18.36 4.10
C TYR A 265 -13.20 18.43 4.95
N GLN A 266 -14.04 19.46 4.76
CA GLN A 266 -15.34 19.51 5.43
C GLN A 266 -16.29 18.47 4.82
N LYS A 267 -16.70 17.50 5.64
CA LYS A 267 -17.56 16.40 5.23
C LYS A 267 -18.84 16.30 6.08
N ARG A 268 -19.88 15.71 5.50
CA ARG A 268 -21.08 15.26 6.21
C ARG A 268 -21.10 13.74 6.16
N ILE A 269 -21.19 13.11 7.33
CA ILE A 269 -21.36 11.66 7.41
C ILE A 269 -22.82 11.35 7.15
N LYS A 270 -23.10 10.62 6.06
CA LYS A 270 -24.43 10.06 5.77
C LYS A 270 -24.44 8.59 6.12
N ILE A 271 -25.53 8.12 6.72
CA ILE A 271 -25.75 6.69 6.96
C ILE A 271 -26.51 6.15 5.76
N VAL A 272 -25.93 5.19 5.06
CA VAL A 272 -26.60 4.48 3.96
C VAL A 272 -27.16 3.20 4.54
N GLN A 273 -28.48 3.09 4.57
CA GLN A 273 -29.14 1.80 4.79
C GLN A 273 -29.34 1.15 3.42
N GLN A 274 -28.87 -0.07 3.27
CA GLN A 274 -29.14 -0.83 2.06
C GLN A 274 -30.66 -1.07 1.99
N LYS A 275 -31.31 -0.59 0.93
CA LYS A 275 -32.65 -1.08 0.59
C LYS A 275 -32.47 -2.56 0.23
N ARG A 276 -33.10 -3.43 1.03
CA ARG A 276 -33.32 -4.83 0.65
C ARG A 276 -34.01 -4.90 -0.71
#